data_AF-A0ABC8ZYH7-F1
#
_entry.id   AF-A0ABC8ZYH7-F1
#
_cell.length_a   1.000
_cell.length_b   1.000
_cell.length_c   1.000
_cell.angle_alpha   90.00
_cell.angle_beta   90.00
_cell.angle_gamma   90.00
#
_symmetry.space_group_name_H-M   'P 1'
#
loop_
_entity.id
_entity.type
_entity.pdbx_description
1 polymer ?
#
loop_
_entity_poly.entity_id
_entity_poly.type
_entity_poly.pdbx_seq_one_letter_code
_entity_poly.pdbx_strand_id
1 'polypeptide(L)'
;MAAATTASISLSLHLRPPLPPLRRPPRHAAFLLPTPSLLPQRLRLAPCRPTWRPDVRARAGSSIGVPPALARPGGAVETDRLPSDVRDRAMEAVDHFGGRVTIGDVASRAGLQLAQAERALQALAADTEGFLEVSEDGEVLYVFPKDYRTKLAGKSFRMRVEPLVDKAKEVGAYLVRVSFGTALIASIVLVYTTIIAILSSSSTSSSTSSDEDSRGRRRRSYGSTIIIPTDMFWYLDADYYRRRRVEKENGMNFIESVFSFVFGDGDPNDGLEEKRWKMIGQYISSNGGVVTAEEVAPFLDVPPPSEESKDDESFILPVLLRFQGHPEVDEQGNIMYRFPSLQRTASSKSGRSREYVGTKWSAMFGGVEKYLEEKPWKFSKANASEKAMVAGLGGLNLFGVIVLGNLLKQMTVTPGGLISFAAQLYPLLQIYAGSFFAIPLFRWFLLRKTNNDIKKRNKAREQRAQELLSPDSSLRRKLLSARDMAQRKVITPEEIVYTTEKDILEQDYEVKEWERRFKELESE
;
A
#
# COMPACT_ATOMS: atom_id res chain seq x y z
N MET A 1 -24.88 -58.68 -17.54
CA MET A 1 -24.48 -59.63 -18.60
C MET A 1 -24.84 -59.01 -19.95
N ALA A 2 -23.95 -59.17 -20.93
CA ALA A 2 -24.09 -58.81 -22.35
C ALA A 2 -24.18 -57.30 -22.67
N ALA A 3 -23.58 -56.76 -23.73
CA ALA A 3 -22.65 -57.28 -24.72
C ALA A 3 -21.94 -56.07 -25.39
N ALA A 4 -20.68 -56.25 -25.75
CA ALA A 4 -19.91 -55.33 -26.57
C ALA A 4 -20.21 -55.60 -28.05
N THR A 5 -20.38 -54.54 -28.84
CA THR A 5 -20.39 -54.60 -30.31
C THR A 5 -19.44 -53.55 -30.87
N THR A 6 -18.38 -54.07 -31.49
CA THR A 6 -17.40 -53.39 -32.34
C THR A 6 -18.01 -53.00 -33.68
N ALA A 7 -17.70 -51.80 -34.18
CA ALA A 7 -17.84 -51.47 -35.59
C ALA A 7 -16.66 -50.59 -36.02
N SER A 8 -15.83 -51.14 -36.90
CA SER A 8 -14.83 -50.46 -37.72
C SER A 8 -15.42 -50.24 -39.12
N ILE A 9 -14.72 -49.45 -39.97
CA ILE A 9 -14.91 -49.14 -41.41
C ILE A 9 -15.22 -47.64 -41.56
N SER A 10 -14.60 -46.83 -42.44
CA SER A 10 -13.42 -46.91 -43.31
C SER A 10 -13.13 -45.50 -43.84
N LEU A 11 -11.87 -45.26 -44.19
CA LEU A 11 -11.30 -44.05 -44.80
C LEU A 11 -11.95 -43.69 -46.15
N SER A 12 -12.02 -42.40 -46.48
CA SER A 12 -12.03 -41.90 -47.87
C SER A 12 -11.31 -40.56 -47.94
N LEU A 13 -10.16 -40.58 -48.61
CA LEU A 13 -9.26 -39.46 -48.91
C LEU A 13 -9.86 -38.50 -49.95
N HIS A 14 -9.65 -37.19 -49.74
CA HIS A 14 -9.50 -36.25 -50.86
C HIS A 14 -8.22 -35.42 -50.68
N LEU A 15 -7.23 -35.75 -51.51
CA LEU A 15 -6.01 -35.00 -51.77
C LEU A 15 -6.30 -33.75 -52.60
N ARG A 16 -5.59 -32.65 -52.30
CA ARG A 16 -5.10 -31.66 -53.28
C ARG A 16 -4.00 -30.78 -52.63
N PRO A 17 -3.12 -30.12 -53.41
CA PRO A 17 -1.69 -30.45 -53.54
C PRO A 17 -0.73 -29.33 -53.05
N PRO A 18 0.62 -29.48 -53.13
CA PRO A 18 1.58 -28.61 -52.45
C PRO A 18 2.06 -27.42 -53.30
N LEU A 19 2.47 -26.33 -52.63
CA LEU A 19 3.15 -25.18 -53.25
C LEU A 19 4.69 -25.25 -53.05
N PRO A 20 5.49 -24.74 -54.00
CA PRO A 20 6.91 -25.07 -54.17
C PRO A 20 7.90 -24.12 -53.46
N PRO A 21 9.22 -24.43 -53.42
CA PRO A 21 10.23 -23.67 -52.69
C PRO A 21 11.23 -22.87 -53.58
N LEU A 22 12.14 -22.16 -52.88
CA LEU A 22 13.50 -21.65 -53.23
C LEU A 22 13.66 -20.19 -53.70
N ARG A 23 14.52 -19.45 -52.98
CA ARG A 23 15.86 -18.98 -53.46
C ARG A 23 16.65 -18.18 -52.41
N ARG A 24 17.93 -18.52 -52.22
CA ARG A 24 19.06 -17.65 -51.77
C ARG A 24 19.87 -17.23 -53.03
N PRO A 25 21.08 -16.58 -53.01
CA PRO A 25 21.92 -15.83 -52.03
C PRO A 25 22.35 -14.43 -52.64
N PRO A 26 23.48 -13.72 -52.36
CA PRO A 26 24.70 -14.03 -51.56
C PRO A 26 25.33 -12.91 -50.68
N ARG A 27 26.47 -13.31 -50.08
CA ARG A 27 27.40 -12.63 -49.16
C ARG A 27 28.31 -11.60 -49.86
N HIS A 28 28.84 -10.62 -49.12
CA HIS A 28 30.27 -10.33 -48.92
C HIS A 28 30.46 -9.17 -47.92
N ALA A 29 31.61 -9.17 -47.23
CA ALA A 29 31.99 -8.32 -46.10
C ALA A 29 32.91 -7.15 -46.51
N ALA A 30 33.00 -6.10 -45.67
CA ALA A 30 34.27 -5.52 -45.18
C ALA A 30 34.06 -4.30 -44.25
N PHE A 31 34.81 -4.34 -43.15
CA PHE A 31 35.37 -3.30 -42.26
C PHE A 31 35.20 -1.79 -42.63
N LEU A 32 34.99 -0.94 -41.61
CA LEU A 32 35.96 0.05 -41.09
C LEU A 32 35.37 0.87 -39.91
N LEU A 33 36.17 0.99 -38.83
CA LEU A 33 36.05 1.91 -37.68
C LEU A 33 36.28 3.38 -38.14
N PRO A 34 35.78 4.44 -37.44
CA PRO A 34 36.46 4.95 -36.23
C PRO A 34 35.59 5.69 -35.17
N THR A 35 36.11 5.76 -33.95
CA THR A 35 35.91 6.82 -32.93
C THR A 35 37.20 7.67 -32.86
N PRO A 36 37.35 8.80 -32.12
CA PRO A 36 36.45 9.53 -31.21
C PRO A 36 36.48 11.10 -31.33
N SER A 37 35.60 11.75 -30.54
CA SER A 37 35.75 13.03 -29.77
C SER A 37 36.29 14.32 -30.40
N LEU A 38 35.58 15.45 -30.16
CA LEU A 38 36.04 16.66 -29.44
C LEU A 38 34.97 17.80 -29.51
N LEU A 39 34.54 18.29 -28.34
CA LEU A 39 33.94 19.63 -28.10
C LEU A 39 35.04 20.72 -28.29
N PRO A 40 34.79 22.07 -28.43
CA PRO A 40 33.84 22.85 -27.63
C PRO A 40 33.23 24.17 -28.23
N GLN A 41 32.30 24.76 -27.46
CA GLN A 41 32.01 26.20 -27.23
C GLN A 41 31.92 27.20 -28.41
N ARG A 42 30.75 27.88 -28.53
CA ARG A 42 30.59 29.31 -28.17
C ARG A 42 29.15 29.82 -28.40
N LEU A 43 28.58 30.37 -27.33
CA LEU A 43 27.44 31.29 -27.31
C LEU A 43 27.89 32.69 -27.74
N ARG A 44 27.16 33.36 -28.64
CA ARG A 44 26.95 34.83 -28.67
C ARG A 44 25.69 35.23 -29.47
N LEU A 45 24.71 35.75 -28.72
CA LEU A 45 23.91 36.99 -28.92
C LEU A 45 23.11 37.24 -30.24
N ALA A 46 21.76 37.05 -30.13
CA ALA A 46 20.61 37.98 -30.40
C ALA A 46 20.51 38.81 -31.72
N PRO A 47 19.35 39.41 -32.12
CA PRO A 47 17.96 39.35 -31.63
C PRO A 47 16.87 39.19 -32.76
N CYS A 48 15.60 39.36 -32.37
CA CYS A 48 14.41 39.77 -33.16
C CYS A 48 13.38 38.70 -33.56
N ARG A 49 12.20 38.83 -32.93
CA ARG A 49 10.91 38.15 -33.20
C ARG A 49 10.33 38.60 -34.56
N PRO A 50 9.34 37.87 -35.11
CA PRO A 50 7.97 38.30 -34.87
C PRO A 50 6.98 37.19 -34.49
N THR A 51 5.95 37.65 -33.80
CA THR A 51 4.77 36.98 -33.25
C THR A 51 3.94 36.21 -34.28
N TRP A 52 3.54 34.97 -33.95
CA TRP A 52 2.50 34.23 -34.65
C TRP A 52 1.33 33.93 -33.69
N ARG A 53 0.15 34.44 -34.05
CA ARG A 53 -1.14 33.98 -33.52
C ARG A 53 -1.56 32.73 -34.29
N PRO A 54 -2.13 31.69 -33.65
CA PRO A 54 -2.87 30.67 -34.38
C PRO A 54 -4.36 31.04 -34.44
N ASP A 55 -4.81 31.22 -35.67
CA ASP A 55 -6.19 31.37 -36.09
C ASP A 55 -6.87 29.99 -36.04
N VAL A 56 -7.98 29.88 -35.30
CA VAL A 56 -8.72 28.63 -35.11
C VAL A 56 -9.62 28.41 -36.33
N ARG A 57 -9.14 27.62 -37.29
CA ARG A 57 -9.96 27.09 -38.38
C ARG A 57 -10.45 25.69 -38.01
N ALA A 58 -11.71 25.61 -37.57
CA ALA A 58 -12.42 24.36 -37.34
C ALA A 58 -12.45 23.51 -38.62
N ARG A 59 -11.91 22.28 -38.53
CA ARG A 59 -12.09 21.23 -39.54
C ARG A 59 -12.93 20.12 -38.90
N ALA A 60 -14.19 20.05 -39.32
CA ALA A 60 -15.08 18.94 -39.02
C ALA A 60 -14.50 17.65 -39.61
N GLY A 61 -14.22 16.69 -38.73
CA GLY A 61 -13.84 15.33 -39.06
C GLY A 61 -14.60 14.39 -38.14
N SER A 62 -15.70 13.86 -38.65
CA SER A 62 -16.56 12.88 -37.99
C SER A 62 -15.79 11.58 -37.73
N SER A 63 -15.44 11.35 -36.47
CA SER A 63 -15.36 10.00 -35.92
C SER A 63 -16.51 9.90 -34.92
N ILE A 64 -17.47 9.03 -35.22
CA ILE A 64 -18.55 8.67 -34.29
C ILE A 64 -17.87 7.85 -33.19
N GLY A 65 -17.27 8.54 -32.24
CA GLY A 65 -16.99 8.01 -30.93
C GLY A 65 -18.33 7.86 -30.22
N VAL A 66 -18.66 6.63 -29.86
CA VAL A 66 -19.75 6.31 -28.94
C VAL A 66 -19.68 7.33 -27.79
N PRO A 67 -20.71 8.15 -27.53
CA PRO A 67 -20.68 9.04 -26.38
C PRO A 67 -20.44 8.20 -25.13
N PRO A 68 -19.64 8.66 -24.14
CA PRO A 68 -19.59 7.97 -22.86
C PRO A 68 -21.04 7.80 -22.43
N ALA A 69 -21.45 6.54 -22.23
CA ALA A 69 -22.82 6.23 -21.88
C ALA A 69 -23.22 7.17 -20.74
N LEU A 70 -24.20 8.04 -21.02
CA LEU A 70 -24.89 8.81 -20.00
C LEU A 70 -25.33 7.81 -18.95
N ALA A 71 -24.59 7.76 -17.84
CA ALA A 71 -24.91 6.92 -16.71
C ALA A 71 -26.29 7.37 -16.25
N ARG A 72 -27.30 6.51 -16.46
CA ARG A 72 -28.59 6.72 -15.83
C ARG A 72 -28.35 6.85 -14.33
N PRO A 73 -28.83 7.91 -13.66
CA PRO A 73 -28.86 7.94 -12.20
C PRO A 73 -29.57 6.66 -11.74
N GLY A 74 -28.91 5.83 -10.94
CA GLY A 74 -29.52 4.64 -10.32
C GLY A 74 -29.12 3.26 -10.85
N GLY A 75 -28.18 3.14 -11.80
CA GLY A 75 -27.70 1.82 -12.28
C GLY A 75 -26.36 1.37 -11.68
N ALA A 76 -25.48 2.30 -11.32
CA ALA A 76 -24.14 2.02 -10.81
C ALA A 76 -24.07 2.28 -9.31
N VAL A 77 -23.45 1.36 -8.57
CA VAL A 77 -23.18 1.49 -7.13
C VAL A 77 -22.07 2.53 -6.96
N GLU A 78 -22.39 3.68 -6.35
CA GLU A 78 -21.45 4.81 -6.23
C GLU A 78 -20.26 4.46 -5.33
N THR A 79 -20.47 3.61 -4.32
CA THR A 79 -19.43 3.10 -3.43
C THR A 79 -18.40 2.21 -4.13
N ASP A 80 -18.74 1.60 -5.27
CA ASP A 80 -17.79 0.79 -6.05
C ASP A 80 -16.75 1.66 -6.78
N ARG A 81 -17.06 2.94 -7.01
CA ARG A 81 -16.14 3.92 -7.61
C ARG A 81 -15.09 4.45 -6.64
N LEU A 82 -15.30 4.25 -5.33
CA LEU A 82 -14.36 4.67 -4.32
C LEU A 82 -13.17 3.68 -4.21
N PRO A 83 -11.99 4.18 -3.82
CA PRO A 83 -10.94 3.33 -3.27
C PRO A 83 -11.46 2.55 -2.05
N SER A 84 -11.14 1.25 -1.95
CA SER A 84 -11.65 0.41 -0.86
C SER A 84 -11.13 0.83 0.50
N ASP A 85 -9.89 1.31 0.58
CA ASP A 85 -9.30 1.87 1.80
C ASP A 85 -10.06 3.10 2.33
N VAL A 86 -10.52 3.99 1.44
CA VAL A 86 -11.29 5.18 1.80
C VAL A 86 -12.68 4.78 2.30
N ARG A 87 -13.34 3.87 1.56
CA ARG A 87 -14.66 3.34 1.89
C ARG A 87 -14.64 2.65 3.26
N ASP A 88 -13.72 1.73 3.48
CA ASP A 88 -13.66 0.91 4.68
C ASP A 88 -13.35 1.76 5.93
N ARG A 89 -12.44 2.73 5.80
CA ARG A 89 -12.14 3.69 6.88
C ARG A 89 -13.31 4.63 7.19
N ALA A 90 -14.03 5.10 6.16
CA ALA A 90 -15.24 5.89 6.36
C ALA A 90 -16.32 5.08 7.08
N MET A 91 -16.53 3.81 6.69
CA MET A 91 -17.46 2.91 7.35
C MET A 91 -17.06 2.62 8.82
N GLU A 92 -15.77 2.45 9.12
CA GLU A 92 -15.27 2.28 10.50
C GLU A 92 -15.56 3.53 11.34
N ALA A 93 -15.40 4.73 10.76
CA ALA A 93 -15.70 5.98 11.45
C ALA A 93 -17.21 6.16 11.70
N VAL A 94 -18.05 5.88 10.71
CA VAL A 94 -19.53 5.94 10.84
C VAL A 94 -20.03 5.04 11.97
N ASP A 95 -19.54 3.79 12.01
CA ASP A 95 -19.85 2.83 13.08
C ASP A 95 -19.47 3.36 14.46
N HIS A 96 -18.28 3.95 14.59
CA HIS A 96 -17.76 4.43 15.86
C HIS A 96 -18.66 5.51 16.47
N PHE A 97 -19.25 6.36 15.63
CA PHE A 97 -20.18 7.42 16.04
C PHE A 97 -21.64 6.97 16.09
N GLY A 98 -21.94 5.70 15.78
CA GLY A 98 -23.28 5.12 15.91
C GLY A 98 -24.23 5.48 14.77
N GLY A 99 -23.70 5.82 13.60
CA GLY A 99 -24.49 6.05 12.38
C GLY A 99 -24.87 7.51 12.11
N ARG A 100 -24.76 8.43 13.07
CA ARG A 100 -24.98 9.87 12.87
C ARG A 100 -23.65 10.61 12.93
N VAL A 101 -23.22 11.20 11.81
CA VAL A 101 -21.87 11.78 11.67
C VAL A 101 -21.84 13.07 10.87
N THR A 102 -20.88 13.95 11.20
CA THR A 102 -20.46 15.06 10.34
C THR A 102 -19.31 14.64 9.43
N ILE A 103 -19.03 15.44 8.40
CA ILE A 103 -17.84 15.27 7.54
C ILE A 103 -16.55 15.35 8.39
N GLY A 104 -16.52 16.24 9.38
CA GLY A 104 -15.40 16.41 10.31
C GLY A 104 -15.18 15.21 11.23
N ASP A 105 -16.24 14.60 11.73
CA ASP A 105 -16.18 13.39 12.55
C ASP A 105 -15.54 12.24 11.78
N VAL A 106 -15.94 12.04 10.51
CA VAL A 106 -15.34 11.01 9.65
C VAL A 106 -13.91 11.36 9.28
N ALA A 107 -13.63 12.59 8.86
CA ALA A 107 -12.27 13.00 8.48
C ALA A 107 -11.28 12.88 9.64
N SER A 108 -11.65 13.33 10.84
CA SER A 108 -10.81 13.23 12.05
C SER A 108 -10.50 11.78 12.42
N ARG A 109 -11.53 10.92 12.43
CA ARG A 109 -11.42 9.54 12.89
C ARG A 109 -10.77 8.62 11.87
N ALA A 110 -11.06 8.82 10.58
CA ALA A 110 -10.54 8.01 9.48
C ALA A 110 -9.18 8.52 8.95
N GLY A 111 -8.79 9.75 9.32
CA GLY A 111 -7.59 10.41 8.77
C GLY A 111 -7.74 10.73 7.28
N LEU A 112 -8.97 10.92 6.79
CA LEU A 112 -9.27 11.21 5.39
C LEU A 112 -9.21 12.72 5.12
N GLN A 113 -8.94 13.08 3.86
CA GLN A 113 -9.17 14.46 3.42
C GLN A 113 -10.67 14.78 3.52
N LEU A 114 -11.05 16.01 3.84
CA LEU A 114 -12.47 16.39 3.97
C LEU A 114 -13.26 16.09 2.69
N ALA A 115 -12.72 16.40 1.51
CA ALA A 115 -13.36 16.09 0.23
C ALA A 115 -13.50 14.57 -0.04
N GLN A 116 -12.57 13.75 0.47
CA GLN A 116 -12.68 12.29 0.37
C GLN A 116 -13.72 11.75 1.34
N ALA A 117 -13.78 12.27 2.57
CA ALA A 117 -14.77 11.92 3.57
C ALA A 117 -16.18 12.28 3.10
N GLU A 118 -16.36 13.49 2.55
CA GLU A 118 -17.64 13.94 1.98
C GLU A 118 -18.09 13.03 0.82
N ARG A 119 -17.21 12.78 -0.16
CA ARG A 119 -17.53 11.89 -1.28
C ARG A 119 -17.86 10.47 -0.81
N ALA A 120 -17.15 9.98 0.21
CA ALA A 120 -17.41 8.66 0.79
C ALA A 120 -18.79 8.62 1.47
N LEU A 121 -19.13 9.64 2.27
CA LEU A 121 -20.42 9.75 2.93
C LEU A 121 -21.58 9.88 1.94
N GLN A 122 -21.43 10.68 0.89
CA GLN A 122 -22.44 10.82 -0.17
C GLN A 122 -22.65 9.51 -0.93
N ALA A 123 -21.57 8.81 -1.31
CA ALA A 123 -21.69 7.52 -1.97
C ALA A 123 -22.34 6.47 -1.06
N LEU A 124 -21.95 6.42 0.22
CA LEU A 124 -22.59 5.55 1.21
C LEU A 124 -24.08 5.89 1.35
N ALA A 125 -24.45 7.17 1.46
CA ALA A 125 -25.84 7.60 1.61
C ALA A 125 -26.68 7.32 0.36
N ALA A 126 -26.09 7.43 -0.84
CA ALA A 126 -26.78 7.15 -2.11
C ALA A 126 -27.07 5.65 -2.31
N ASP A 127 -26.13 4.79 -1.92
CA ASP A 127 -26.29 3.34 -2.07
C ASP A 127 -27.04 2.69 -0.91
N THR A 128 -27.05 3.35 0.25
CA THR A 128 -27.83 2.94 1.43
C THR A 128 -29.10 3.77 1.55
N GLU A 129 -29.97 3.44 2.49
CA GLU A 129 -31.10 4.32 2.85
C GLU A 129 -30.63 5.34 3.91
N GLY A 130 -29.49 5.99 3.64
CA GLY A 130 -28.96 7.03 4.50
C GLY A 130 -29.61 8.36 4.16
N PHE A 131 -29.93 9.15 5.18
CA PHE A 131 -30.54 10.48 5.00
C PHE A 131 -29.64 11.56 5.60
N LEU A 132 -29.87 12.78 5.11
CA LEU A 132 -29.20 14.00 5.50
C LEU A 132 -30.09 14.80 6.45
N GLU A 133 -29.50 15.29 7.54
CA GLU A 133 -30.07 16.32 8.42
C GLU A 133 -29.26 17.61 8.25
N VAL A 134 -29.92 18.77 8.25
CA VAL A 134 -29.27 20.08 8.17
C VAL A 134 -29.62 20.90 9.39
N SER A 135 -28.60 21.42 10.06
CA SER A 135 -28.71 22.28 11.24
C SER A 135 -29.07 23.72 10.88
N GLU A 136 -29.54 24.52 11.85
CA GLU A 136 -29.76 25.98 11.70
C GLU A 136 -28.54 26.72 11.13
N ASP A 137 -27.31 26.32 11.47
CA ASP A 137 -26.09 26.96 10.94
C ASP A 137 -25.69 26.50 9.53
N GLY A 138 -26.52 25.67 8.87
CA GLY A 138 -26.21 25.11 7.55
C GLY A 138 -25.30 23.88 7.58
N GLU A 139 -25.12 23.25 8.75
CA GLU A 139 -24.27 22.07 8.89
C GLU A 139 -24.99 20.79 8.49
N VAL A 140 -24.34 19.98 7.66
CA VAL A 140 -24.90 18.73 7.14
C VAL A 140 -24.43 17.54 7.96
N LEU A 141 -25.40 16.78 8.46
CA LEU A 141 -25.19 15.51 9.15
C LEU A 141 -25.69 14.37 8.28
N TYR A 142 -24.94 13.27 8.27
CA TYR A 142 -25.31 12.04 7.60
C TYR A 142 -25.79 11.04 8.65
N VAL A 143 -27.00 10.53 8.48
CA VAL A 143 -27.61 9.53 9.34
C VAL A 143 -27.77 8.23 8.56
N PHE A 144 -27.14 7.17 9.08
CA PHE A 144 -27.16 5.84 8.49
C PHE A 144 -27.99 4.88 9.35
N PRO A 145 -28.84 4.03 8.73
CA PRO A 145 -29.54 2.99 9.45
C PRO A 145 -28.55 1.95 9.99
N LYS A 146 -28.87 1.27 11.10
CA LYS A 146 -27.99 0.26 11.72
C LYS A 146 -27.59 -0.87 10.77
N ASP A 147 -28.47 -1.19 9.81
CA ASP A 147 -28.26 -2.27 8.83
C ASP A 147 -27.59 -1.81 7.53
N TYR A 148 -27.08 -0.57 7.45
CA TYR A 148 -26.56 0.01 6.20
C TYR A 148 -25.48 -0.87 5.53
N ARG A 149 -24.62 -1.54 6.32
CA ARG A 149 -23.59 -2.45 5.79
C ARG A 149 -24.15 -3.66 5.06
N THR A 150 -25.23 -4.24 5.59
CA THR A 150 -25.86 -5.41 4.95
C THR A 150 -26.55 -5.00 3.65
N LYS A 151 -27.22 -3.83 3.65
CA LYS A 151 -27.82 -3.24 2.46
C LYS A 151 -26.76 -2.92 1.39
N LEU A 152 -25.60 -2.42 1.81
CA LEU A 152 -24.49 -2.12 0.92
C LEU A 152 -23.84 -3.39 0.35
N ALA A 153 -23.63 -4.42 1.18
CA ALA A 153 -23.08 -5.70 0.75
C ALA A 153 -23.99 -6.46 -0.23
N GLY A 154 -25.31 -6.26 -0.13
CA GLY A 154 -26.27 -6.80 -1.09
C GLY A 154 -26.22 -6.11 -2.47
N LYS A 155 -25.78 -4.85 -2.53
CA LYS A 155 -25.72 -4.05 -3.77
C LYS A 155 -24.34 -4.08 -4.44
N SER A 156 -23.25 -3.99 -3.67
CA SER A 156 -21.88 -3.91 -4.21
C SER A 156 -21.33 -5.27 -4.62
N PHE A 157 -21.00 -5.42 -5.90
CA PHE A 157 -20.31 -6.61 -6.40
C PHE A 157 -18.84 -6.62 -5.97
N ARG A 158 -18.19 -5.45 -5.91
CA ARG A 158 -16.78 -5.32 -5.53
C ARG A 158 -16.52 -5.83 -4.11
N MET A 159 -17.39 -5.52 -3.14
CA MET A 159 -17.28 -6.01 -1.76
C MET A 159 -17.40 -7.53 -1.64
N ARG A 160 -18.04 -8.22 -2.60
CA ARG A 160 -18.16 -9.69 -2.60
C ARG A 160 -16.90 -10.38 -3.14
N VAL A 161 -16.20 -9.74 -4.07
CA VAL A 161 -15.04 -10.32 -4.78
C VAL A 161 -13.72 -9.97 -4.10
N GLU A 162 -13.60 -8.77 -3.53
CA GLU A 162 -12.43 -8.30 -2.77
C GLU A 162 -11.90 -9.35 -1.77
N PRO A 163 -12.72 -9.94 -0.87
CA PRO A 163 -12.21 -10.95 0.07
C PRO A 163 -11.70 -12.24 -0.61
N LEU A 164 -12.19 -12.58 -1.81
CA LEU A 164 -11.71 -13.73 -2.56
C LEU A 164 -10.36 -13.45 -3.21
N VAL A 165 -10.20 -12.25 -3.78
CA VAL A 165 -8.92 -11.79 -4.35
C VAL A 165 -7.86 -11.73 -3.26
N ASP A 166 -8.21 -11.22 -2.08
CA ASP A 166 -7.29 -11.13 -0.95
C ASP A 166 -6.82 -12.51 -0.47
N LYS A 167 -7.75 -13.48 -0.39
CA LYS A 167 -7.41 -14.87 -0.08
C LYS A 167 -6.54 -15.50 -1.17
N ALA A 168 -6.84 -15.24 -2.44
CA ALA A 168 -6.05 -15.76 -3.55
C ALA A 168 -4.62 -15.19 -3.56
N LYS A 169 -4.46 -13.89 -3.30
CA LYS A 169 -3.16 -13.24 -3.13
C LYS A 169 -2.37 -13.88 -1.98
N GLU A 170 -3.04 -14.18 -0.86
CA GLU A 170 -2.41 -14.83 0.29
C GLU A 170 -1.89 -16.24 -0.03
N VAL A 171 -2.67 -17.03 -0.77
CA VAL A 171 -2.26 -18.38 -1.19
C VAL A 171 -1.12 -18.30 -2.21
N GLY A 172 -1.21 -17.38 -3.19
CA GLY A 172 -0.15 -17.14 -4.16
C GLY A 172 1.17 -16.74 -3.50
N ALA A 173 1.09 -15.86 -2.49
CA ALA A 173 2.21 -15.47 -1.65
C ALA A 173 2.91 -16.67 -1.02
N TYR A 174 2.12 -17.51 -0.36
CA TYR A 174 2.63 -18.68 0.32
C TYR A 174 3.28 -19.66 -0.66
N LEU A 175 2.69 -19.85 -1.84
CA LEU A 175 3.23 -20.73 -2.87
C LEU A 175 4.61 -20.27 -3.37
N VAL A 176 4.82 -18.96 -3.54
CA VAL A 176 6.14 -18.41 -3.90
C VAL A 176 7.18 -18.66 -2.79
N ARG A 177 6.80 -18.51 -1.52
CA ARG A 177 7.70 -18.80 -0.39
C ARG A 177 8.10 -20.26 -0.36
N VAL A 178 7.12 -21.15 -0.53
CA VAL A 178 7.32 -22.60 -0.54
C VAL A 178 8.17 -23.04 -1.73
N SER A 179 7.88 -22.54 -2.93
CA SER A 179 8.65 -22.89 -4.13
C SER A 179 10.11 -22.47 -4.01
N PHE A 180 10.39 -21.29 -3.44
CA PHE A 180 11.75 -20.83 -3.25
C PHE A 180 12.54 -21.71 -2.26
N GLY A 181 11.96 -22.07 -1.11
CA GLY A 181 12.65 -22.93 -0.14
C GLY A 181 12.80 -24.38 -0.60
N THR A 182 11.81 -24.92 -1.31
CA THR A 182 11.93 -26.26 -1.93
C THR A 182 12.96 -26.29 -3.05
N ALA A 183 13.12 -25.19 -3.81
CA ALA A 183 14.18 -25.05 -4.80
C ALA A 183 15.58 -25.10 -4.18
N LEU A 184 15.77 -24.55 -2.98
CA LEU A 184 17.05 -24.65 -2.24
C LEU A 184 17.40 -26.11 -1.92
N ILE A 185 16.41 -26.87 -1.43
CA ILE A 185 16.62 -28.29 -1.08
C ILE A 185 16.90 -29.09 -2.36
N ALA A 186 16.11 -28.86 -3.41
CA ALA A 186 16.30 -29.51 -4.71
C ALA A 186 17.68 -29.19 -5.32
N SER A 187 18.16 -27.95 -5.18
CA SER A 187 19.48 -27.57 -5.67
C SER A 187 20.59 -28.30 -4.91
N ILE A 188 20.50 -28.39 -3.57
CA ILE A 188 21.47 -29.12 -2.76
C ILE A 188 21.50 -30.59 -3.16
N VAL A 189 20.34 -31.25 -3.23
CA VAL A 189 20.25 -32.67 -3.60
C VAL A 189 20.84 -32.91 -4.98
N LEU A 190 20.50 -32.09 -5.98
CA LEU A 190 21.02 -32.22 -7.35
C LEU A 190 22.54 -32.02 -7.40
N VAL A 191 23.05 -30.99 -6.73
CA VAL A 191 24.49 -30.67 -6.72
C VAL A 191 25.29 -31.82 -6.10
N TYR A 192 24.89 -32.30 -4.92
CA TYR A 192 25.64 -33.33 -4.21
C TYR A 192 25.51 -34.71 -4.84
N THR A 193 24.33 -35.08 -5.37
CA THR A 193 24.18 -36.33 -6.15
C THR A 193 25.05 -36.32 -7.40
N THR A 194 25.16 -35.18 -8.08
CA THR A 194 26.06 -35.03 -9.24
C THR A 194 27.53 -35.13 -8.83
N ILE A 195 27.94 -34.50 -7.73
CA ILE A 195 29.30 -34.60 -7.20
C ILE A 195 29.64 -36.06 -6.88
N ILE A 196 28.75 -36.79 -6.19
CA ILE A 196 28.95 -38.20 -5.85
C ILE A 196 29.03 -39.05 -7.12
N ALA A 197 28.16 -38.80 -8.12
CA ALA A 197 28.19 -39.51 -9.39
C ALA A 197 29.53 -39.32 -10.13
N ILE A 198 30.06 -38.08 -10.16
CA ILE A 198 31.36 -37.77 -10.76
C ILE A 198 32.49 -38.51 -10.00
N LEU A 199 32.53 -38.44 -8.67
CA LEU A 199 33.57 -39.08 -7.85
C LEU A 199 33.50 -40.62 -7.86
N SER A 200 32.31 -41.19 -7.99
CA SER A 200 32.14 -42.65 -8.08
C SER A 200 32.51 -43.16 -9.47
N SER A 201 32.28 -42.35 -10.52
CA SER A 201 32.68 -42.69 -11.89
C SER A 201 34.20 -42.67 -12.10
N SER A 202 34.97 -41.98 -11.25
CA SER A 202 36.43 -41.98 -11.30
C SER A 202 37.09 -43.11 -10.49
N SER A 203 36.32 -43.89 -9.72
CA SER A 203 36.85 -44.92 -8.82
C SER A 203 36.41 -46.35 -9.12
N THR A 204 35.77 -46.62 -10.26
CA THR A 204 35.40 -48.01 -10.63
C THR A 204 35.70 -48.32 -12.10
N SER A 205 36.84 -48.96 -12.34
CA SER A 205 37.01 -49.88 -13.46
C SER A 205 36.34 -51.22 -13.14
N SER A 206 35.51 -51.69 -14.08
CA SER A 206 34.95 -53.04 -14.26
C SER A 206 34.00 -53.64 -13.20
N SER A 207 32.70 -53.70 -13.51
CA SER A 207 32.03 -54.87 -14.10
C SER A 207 30.51 -54.62 -14.16
N THR A 208 29.92 -54.46 -15.34
CA THR A 208 29.28 -55.48 -16.21
C THR A 208 27.77 -55.56 -15.98
N SER A 209 27.06 -54.89 -16.91
CA SER A 209 25.74 -55.17 -17.50
C SER A 209 24.69 -55.97 -16.71
N SER A 210 23.50 -55.41 -16.61
CA SER A 210 22.26 -56.14 -16.92
C SER A 210 21.29 -55.18 -17.60
N ASP A 211 20.99 -55.50 -18.86
CA ASP A 211 19.87 -54.97 -19.62
C ASP A 211 18.56 -55.28 -18.90
N GLU A 212 17.62 -54.33 -18.90
CA GLU A 212 16.20 -54.68 -18.97
C GLU A 212 15.39 -53.51 -19.55
N ASP A 213 14.82 -53.78 -20.72
CA ASP A 213 13.83 -52.95 -21.39
C ASP A 213 12.55 -52.82 -20.56
N SER A 214 12.04 -51.59 -20.39
CA SER A 214 10.60 -51.36 -20.36
C SER A 214 10.19 -49.90 -20.62
N ARG A 215 9.56 -49.74 -21.78
CA ARG A 215 8.31 -48.99 -22.03
C ARG A 215 8.26 -47.51 -21.64
N GLY A 216 8.26 -46.67 -22.68
CA GLY A 216 8.20 -45.21 -22.53
C GLY A 216 6.86 -44.62 -22.09
N ARG A 217 6.86 -43.29 -21.92
CA ARG A 217 5.78 -42.38 -22.32
C ARG A 217 6.14 -40.92 -22.01
N ARG A 218 5.81 -40.05 -22.98
CA ARG A 218 5.38 -38.64 -22.87
C ARG A 218 6.44 -37.58 -22.60
N ARG A 219 6.98 -37.08 -23.71
CA ARG A 219 7.54 -35.73 -23.85
C ARG A 219 6.37 -34.73 -23.86
N ARG A 220 6.16 -33.98 -22.77
CA ARG A 220 5.38 -32.72 -22.80
C ARG A 220 6.36 -31.58 -23.06
N SER A 221 6.18 -30.93 -24.21
CA SER A 221 6.73 -29.62 -24.50
C SER A 221 6.09 -28.60 -23.54
N TYR A 222 6.89 -27.95 -22.71
CA TYR A 222 6.53 -26.68 -22.09
C TYR A 222 7.36 -25.60 -22.77
N GLY A 223 6.64 -24.64 -23.33
CA GLY A 223 7.18 -23.50 -24.04
C GLY A 223 8.10 -22.66 -23.16
N SER A 224 9.13 -22.14 -23.81
CA SER A 224 9.94 -21.04 -23.34
C SER A 224 9.07 -19.80 -23.10
N THR A 225 8.73 -19.54 -21.83
CA THR A 225 8.40 -18.19 -21.41
C THR A 225 9.70 -17.53 -20.97
N ILE A 226 10.19 -16.64 -21.82
CA ILE A 226 11.19 -15.64 -21.48
C ILE A 226 10.57 -14.79 -20.36
N ILE A 227 11.09 -14.90 -19.14
CA ILE A 227 10.81 -13.94 -18.08
C ILE A 227 11.84 -12.82 -18.23
N ILE A 228 11.33 -11.66 -18.62
CA ILE A 228 12.00 -10.38 -18.72
C ILE A 228 12.45 -9.94 -17.31
N PRO A 229 13.66 -9.36 -17.11
CA PRO A 229 14.12 -8.94 -15.80
C PRO A 229 13.56 -7.55 -15.48
N THR A 230 12.29 -7.50 -15.14
CA THR A 230 11.66 -6.32 -14.55
C THR A 230 10.75 -6.82 -13.46
N ASP A 231 11.28 -6.95 -12.24
CA ASP A 231 10.47 -6.67 -11.05
C ASP A 231 11.29 -6.49 -9.77
N MET A 232 11.84 -5.29 -9.70
CA MET A 232 11.97 -4.48 -8.48
C MET A 232 10.59 -4.11 -7.87
N PHE A 233 9.47 -4.72 -8.30
CA PHE A 233 8.09 -4.34 -7.93
C PHE A 233 7.35 -5.28 -6.95
N TRP A 234 8.01 -6.21 -6.27
CA TRP A 234 7.38 -6.92 -5.13
C TRP A 234 7.30 -6.08 -3.83
N TYR A 235 7.70 -4.80 -3.90
CA TYR A 235 7.56 -3.80 -2.84
C TYR A 235 6.36 -2.85 -3.03
N LEU A 236 5.58 -3.00 -4.10
CA LEU A 236 4.58 -1.99 -4.53
C LEU A 236 3.10 -2.38 -4.35
N ASP A 237 2.79 -3.36 -3.49
CA ASP A 237 1.39 -3.60 -3.09
C ASP A 237 1.25 -3.38 -1.57
N ALA A 238 0.76 -2.18 -1.21
CA ALA A 238 0.50 -1.73 0.16
C ALA A 238 -0.54 -2.60 0.89
N ASP A 239 -1.28 -3.45 0.18
CA ASP A 239 -2.28 -4.34 0.80
C ASP A 239 -1.78 -5.76 1.06
N TYR A 240 -0.61 -6.14 0.51
CA TYR A 240 -0.10 -7.50 0.64
C TYR A 240 0.44 -7.83 2.05
N TYR A 241 0.92 -6.81 2.78
CA TYR A 241 1.42 -6.97 4.15
C TYR A 241 0.37 -6.63 5.22
N ARG A 242 -0.66 -5.84 4.87
CA ARG A 242 -1.74 -5.38 5.76
C ARG A 242 -2.46 -6.51 6.51
N ARG A 243 -2.56 -7.71 5.92
CA ARG A 243 -3.44 -8.78 6.43
C ARG A 243 -2.77 -9.96 7.13
N ARG A 244 -1.43 -9.99 7.27
CA ARG A 244 -0.72 -11.05 8.03
C ARG A 244 -0.05 -10.50 9.30
N ARG A 245 -0.85 -9.81 10.12
CA ARG A 245 -0.46 -9.34 11.45
C ARG A 245 -1.10 -10.18 12.58
N VAL A 246 -1.10 -11.49 12.40
CA VAL A 246 -1.26 -12.44 13.50
C VAL A 246 0.13 -12.91 13.85
N GLU A 247 0.67 -12.44 14.97
CA GLU A 247 1.80 -13.08 15.65
C GLU A 247 1.40 -14.54 15.87
N LYS A 248 1.89 -15.45 15.04
CA LYS A 248 1.96 -16.85 15.45
C LYS A 248 3.14 -16.94 16.39
N GLU A 249 2.84 -17.16 17.67
CA GLU A 249 3.81 -17.51 18.72
C GLU A 249 4.52 -18.86 18.45
N ASN A 250 4.07 -19.61 17.44
CA ASN A 250 4.77 -20.80 16.94
C ASN A 250 5.86 -20.37 15.95
N GLY A 251 7.10 -20.81 16.19
CA GLY A 251 8.26 -20.55 15.33
C GLY A 251 8.01 -20.81 13.85
N MET A 252 8.74 -20.09 12.99
CA MET A 252 8.56 -20.18 11.54
C MET A 252 8.97 -21.55 11.01
N ASN A 253 8.25 -22.05 10.01
CA ASN A 253 8.66 -23.25 9.29
C ASN A 253 9.99 -22.99 8.57
N PHE A 254 10.85 -24.01 8.41
CA PHE A 254 12.16 -23.87 7.76
C PHE A 254 12.10 -23.11 6.42
N ILE A 255 11.13 -23.43 5.56
CA ILE A 255 10.97 -22.76 4.25
C ILE A 255 10.58 -21.28 4.41
N GLU A 256 9.77 -20.97 5.42
CA GLU A 256 9.43 -19.59 5.75
C GLU A 256 10.63 -18.83 6.33
N SER A 257 11.46 -19.48 7.15
CA SER A 257 12.73 -18.92 7.65
C SER A 257 13.73 -18.67 6.50
N VAL A 258 13.80 -19.56 5.49
CA VAL A 258 14.61 -19.36 4.28
C VAL A 258 14.14 -18.12 3.50
N PHE A 259 12.84 -18.02 3.25
CA PHE A 259 12.28 -16.87 2.54
C PHE A 259 12.46 -15.56 3.33
N SER A 260 12.19 -15.58 4.64
CA SER A 260 12.39 -14.45 5.55
C SER A 260 13.86 -14.01 5.59
N PHE A 261 14.80 -14.97 5.56
CA PHE A 261 16.22 -14.66 5.49
C PHE A 261 16.58 -13.95 4.19
N VAL A 262 16.17 -14.46 3.03
CA VAL A 262 16.57 -13.91 1.71
C VAL A 262 15.83 -12.63 1.33
N PHE A 263 14.51 -12.56 1.57
CA PHE A 263 13.66 -11.44 1.13
C PHE A 263 13.16 -10.55 2.27
N GLY A 264 12.96 -11.10 3.47
CA GLY A 264 12.48 -10.36 4.63
C GLY A 264 10.98 -10.55 4.86
N ASP A 265 10.43 -9.85 5.85
CA ASP A 265 9.06 -10.07 6.32
C ASP A 265 8.07 -8.94 5.97
N GLY A 266 8.49 -8.00 5.11
CA GLY A 266 7.71 -6.83 4.72
C GLY A 266 8.00 -5.58 5.55
N ASP A 267 7.30 -4.49 5.21
CA ASP A 267 7.40 -3.21 5.91
C ASP A 267 6.69 -3.27 7.28
N PRO A 268 7.40 -3.07 8.41
CA PRO A 268 6.76 -2.99 9.73
C PRO A 268 5.89 -1.73 9.92
N ASN A 269 6.10 -0.71 9.08
CA ASN A 269 5.42 0.59 9.09
C ASN A 269 4.36 0.72 8.00
N ASP A 270 3.90 -0.39 7.45
CA ASP A 270 2.75 -0.38 6.55
C ASP A 270 1.53 0.27 7.24
N GLY A 271 0.87 1.20 6.54
CA GLY A 271 -0.21 2.05 7.07
C GLY A 271 0.24 3.16 8.03
N LEU A 272 1.54 3.49 8.12
CA LEU A 272 2.03 4.55 9.01
C LEU A 272 1.48 5.93 8.67
N GLU A 273 1.33 6.26 7.39
CA GLU A 273 0.69 7.51 6.98
C GLU A 273 -0.79 7.55 7.38
N GLU A 274 -1.52 6.45 7.21
CA GLU A 274 -2.91 6.36 7.65
C GLU A 274 -3.03 6.59 9.16
N LYS A 275 -2.14 5.95 9.95
CA LYS A 275 -2.03 6.14 11.39
C LYS A 275 -1.69 7.59 11.73
N ARG A 276 -0.73 8.21 11.03
CA ARG A 276 -0.33 9.61 11.19
C ARG A 276 -1.53 10.54 11.06
N TRP A 277 -2.27 10.44 9.96
CA TRP A 277 -3.41 11.32 9.72
C TRP A 277 -4.57 11.05 10.67
N LYS A 278 -4.79 9.79 11.08
CA LYS A 278 -5.76 9.42 12.11
C LYS A 278 -5.41 10.03 13.47
N MET A 279 -4.15 10.01 13.86
CA MET A 279 -3.69 10.62 15.12
C MET A 279 -3.81 12.15 15.07
N ILE A 280 -3.38 12.79 13.99
CA ILE A 280 -3.49 14.25 13.83
C ILE A 280 -4.96 14.70 13.84
N GLY A 281 -5.82 14.04 13.06
CA GLY A 281 -7.25 14.38 13.00
C GLY A 281 -7.95 14.22 14.35
N GLN A 282 -7.69 13.11 15.05
CA GLN A 282 -8.22 12.89 16.40
C GLN A 282 -7.68 13.89 17.40
N TYR A 283 -6.38 14.22 17.34
CA TYR A 283 -5.76 15.21 18.20
C TYR A 283 -6.43 16.57 18.03
N ILE A 284 -6.54 17.07 16.79
CA ILE A 284 -7.20 18.35 16.47
C ILE A 284 -8.67 18.36 16.95
N SER A 285 -9.44 17.32 16.61
CA SER A 285 -10.85 17.24 17.02
C SER A 285 -11.02 17.18 18.55
N SER A 286 -10.18 16.40 19.23
CA SER A 286 -10.22 16.29 20.70
C SER A 286 -9.88 17.62 21.41
N ASN A 287 -9.17 18.50 20.71
CA ASN A 287 -8.73 19.81 21.18
C ASN A 287 -9.65 20.95 20.71
N GLY A 288 -10.87 20.65 20.25
CA GLY A 288 -11.82 21.68 19.84
C GLY A 288 -11.38 22.42 18.58
N GLY A 289 -10.69 21.73 17.68
CA GLY A 289 -10.36 22.19 16.34
C GLY A 289 -9.38 23.36 16.26
N VAL A 290 -8.70 23.73 17.35
CA VAL A 290 -7.62 24.73 17.32
C VAL A 290 -6.35 24.09 17.87
N VAL A 291 -5.25 24.21 17.12
CA VAL A 291 -3.95 23.66 17.50
C VAL A 291 -2.81 24.62 17.13
N THR A 292 -1.68 24.49 17.82
CA THR A 292 -0.43 25.16 17.45
C THR A 292 0.43 24.26 16.56
N ALA A 293 1.41 24.82 15.85
CA ALA A 293 2.32 24.04 15.02
C ALA A 293 3.10 23.02 15.88
N GLU A 294 3.54 23.43 17.07
CA GLU A 294 4.30 22.61 18.00
C GLU A 294 3.51 21.39 18.49
N GLU A 295 2.19 21.51 18.67
CA GLU A 295 1.34 20.39 19.07
C GLU A 295 1.24 19.30 17.99
N VAL A 296 1.36 19.66 16.71
CA VAL A 296 1.25 18.69 15.61
C VAL A 296 2.63 18.13 15.23
N ALA A 297 3.71 18.83 15.58
CA ALA A 297 5.09 18.47 15.26
C ALA A 297 5.48 17.03 15.65
N PRO A 298 5.08 16.45 16.81
CA PRO A 298 5.40 15.06 17.17
C PRO A 298 4.85 13.98 16.22
N PHE A 299 3.90 14.33 15.35
CA PHE A 299 3.33 13.42 14.37
C PHE A 299 3.90 13.60 12.96
N LEU A 300 4.71 14.64 12.75
CA LEU A 300 5.27 15.01 11.46
C LEU A 300 6.76 14.66 11.35
N ASP A 301 7.27 14.73 10.13
CA ASP A 301 8.69 14.53 9.81
C ASP A 301 9.43 15.87 9.93
N VAL A 302 9.68 16.32 11.17
CA VAL A 302 10.38 17.58 11.44
C VAL A 302 11.77 17.36 12.04
N PRO A 303 12.73 18.27 11.80
CA PRO A 303 14.01 18.23 12.49
C PRO A 303 13.82 18.42 14.01
N PRO A 304 14.79 17.95 14.81
CA PRO A 304 14.77 18.15 16.26
C PRO A 304 14.70 19.65 16.60
N PRO A 305 14.14 20.01 17.76
CA PRO A 305 14.02 21.40 18.15
C PRO A 305 15.40 22.06 18.27
N SER A 306 15.67 23.00 17.37
CA SER A 306 16.79 23.95 17.38
C SER A 306 16.23 25.37 17.29
N GLU A 307 17.01 26.38 17.73
CA GLU A 307 16.59 27.79 17.71
C GLU A 307 16.14 28.26 16.30
N GLU A 308 16.83 27.83 15.23
CA GLU A 308 16.43 28.14 13.85
C GLU A 308 15.13 27.44 13.40
N SER A 309 14.80 26.30 14.01
CA SER A 309 13.61 25.50 13.69
C SER A 309 12.38 25.83 14.54
N LYS A 310 12.50 26.79 15.47
CA LYS A 310 11.38 27.27 16.29
C LYS A 310 10.47 28.20 15.50
N ASP A 311 11.05 28.99 14.59
CA ASP A 311 10.31 29.96 13.78
C ASP A 311 9.76 29.38 12.47
N ASP A 312 10.30 28.25 12.01
CA ASP A 312 9.82 27.59 10.78
C ASP A 312 8.62 26.69 11.05
N GLU A 313 7.42 27.26 10.92
CA GLU A 313 6.15 26.53 11.02
C GLU A 313 5.67 25.90 9.68
N SER A 314 6.48 25.94 8.61
CA SER A 314 6.08 25.51 7.26
C SER A 314 5.64 24.04 7.17
N PHE A 315 6.04 23.22 8.14
CA PHE A 315 5.69 21.81 8.20
C PHE A 315 4.19 21.55 8.46
N ILE A 316 3.42 22.55 8.92
CA ILE A 316 1.98 22.41 9.18
C ILE A 316 1.12 22.47 7.92
N LEU A 317 1.64 23.03 6.81
CA LEU A 317 0.88 23.28 5.59
C LEU A 317 0.16 22.04 5.03
N PRO A 318 0.76 20.82 5.00
CA PRO A 318 0.06 19.62 4.56
C PRO A 318 -1.16 19.28 5.43
N VAL A 319 -1.11 19.60 6.72
CA VAL A 319 -2.23 19.38 7.66
C VAL A 319 -3.36 20.35 7.35
N LEU A 320 -3.03 21.62 7.09
CA LEU A 320 -4.01 22.63 6.67
C LEU A 320 -4.69 22.24 5.37
N LEU A 321 -3.94 21.78 4.38
CA LEU A 321 -4.51 21.32 3.10
C LEU A 321 -5.44 20.11 3.28
N ARG A 322 -5.07 19.17 4.16
CA ARG A 322 -5.83 17.93 4.34
C ARG A 322 -7.16 18.15 5.07
N PHE A 323 -7.13 18.96 6.12
CA PHE A 323 -8.27 19.22 7.00
C PHE A 323 -8.90 20.62 6.81
N GLN A 324 -8.51 21.34 5.75
CA GLN A 324 -8.97 22.70 5.41
C GLN A 324 -8.89 23.68 6.59
N GLY A 325 -7.75 23.67 7.28
CA GLY A 325 -7.48 24.63 8.34
C GLY A 325 -6.97 25.97 7.80
N HIS A 326 -7.10 27.03 8.60
CA HIS A 326 -6.53 28.34 8.31
C HIS A 326 -5.75 28.89 9.51
N PRO A 327 -4.70 29.69 9.26
CA PRO A 327 -3.99 30.38 10.32
C PRO A 327 -4.84 31.55 10.87
N GLU A 328 -4.76 31.76 12.17
CA GLU A 328 -5.37 32.86 12.90
C GLU A 328 -4.35 33.38 13.92
N VAL A 329 -4.30 34.69 14.12
CA VAL A 329 -3.30 35.32 14.98
C VAL A 329 -3.95 35.73 16.28
N ASP A 330 -3.30 35.42 17.41
CA ASP A 330 -3.75 35.87 18.72
C ASP A 330 -3.40 37.35 19.00
N GLU A 331 -3.92 37.90 20.09
CA GLU A 331 -3.63 39.28 20.50
C GLU A 331 -2.13 39.53 20.76
N GLN A 332 -1.37 38.47 20.99
CA GLN A 332 0.06 38.49 21.27
C GLN A 332 0.93 38.31 20.01
N GLY A 333 0.32 38.14 18.84
CA GLY A 333 1.02 37.98 17.55
C GLY A 333 1.48 36.55 17.26
N ASN A 334 1.06 35.54 18.03
CA ASN A 334 1.34 34.14 17.74
C ASN A 334 0.32 33.57 16.76
N ILE A 335 0.79 32.68 15.89
CA ILE A 335 -0.07 32.00 14.90
C ILE A 335 -0.65 30.72 15.52
N MET A 336 -1.97 30.60 15.48
CA MET A 336 -2.74 29.40 15.78
C MET A 336 -3.38 28.88 14.50
N TYR A 337 -3.70 27.58 14.46
CA TYR A 337 -4.36 26.97 13.31
C TYR A 337 -5.74 26.48 13.70
N ARG A 338 -6.77 27.08 13.08
CA ARG A 338 -8.17 26.74 13.29
C ARG A 338 -8.68 25.81 12.20
N PHE A 339 -9.43 24.80 12.59
CA PHE A 339 -10.03 23.77 11.74
C PHE A 339 -11.55 23.70 11.97
N PRO A 340 -12.35 24.58 11.33
CA PRO A 340 -13.78 24.69 11.59
C PRO A 340 -14.54 23.37 11.41
N SER A 341 -14.24 22.62 10.36
CA SER A 341 -14.91 21.34 10.07
C SER A 341 -14.69 20.30 11.18
N LEU A 342 -13.57 20.36 11.90
CA LEU A 342 -13.22 19.43 12.98
C LEU A 342 -13.76 19.86 14.36
N GLN A 343 -14.36 21.06 14.46
CA GLN A 343 -15.00 21.59 15.68
C GLN A 343 -16.42 21.06 15.89
N ARG A 344 -17.02 20.51 14.83
CA ARG A 344 -18.43 20.16 14.76
C ARG A 344 -18.60 18.65 14.83
N THR A 345 -19.27 18.19 15.88
CA THR A 345 -19.48 16.77 16.13
C THR A 345 -20.96 16.45 16.32
N ALA A 346 -21.41 15.33 15.76
CA ALA A 346 -22.78 14.85 15.88
C ALA A 346 -23.07 14.10 17.20
N SER A 347 -22.03 13.64 17.88
CA SER A 347 -22.11 12.85 19.12
C SER A 347 -21.74 13.67 20.38
N SER A 348 -22.57 13.60 21.41
CA SER A 348 -22.35 14.26 22.71
C SER A 348 -21.31 13.56 23.59
N LYS A 349 -20.61 12.53 23.08
CA LYS A 349 -19.88 11.54 23.89
C LYS A 349 -18.66 12.03 24.67
N SER A 350 -18.36 13.34 24.70
CA SER A 350 -17.31 13.86 25.59
C SER A 350 -17.44 15.37 25.82
N GLY A 351 -18.30 15.77 26.77
CA GLY A 351 -18.05 16.97 27.55
C GLY A 351 -16.89 16.70 28.51
N ARG A 352 -15.66 17.07 28.15
CA ARG A 352 -14.51 17.07 29.06
C ARG A 352 -13.88 18.45 29.11
N SER A 353 -13.56 18.85 30.33
CA SER A 353 -13.09 20.15 30.79
C SER A 353 -12.01 20.80 29.90
N ARG A 354 -12.00 22.14 29.86
CA ARG A 354 -10.94 22.99 29.32
C ARG A 354 -9.67 22.83 30.16
N GLU A 355 -8.94 21.76 29.93
CA GLU A 355 -7.75 21.41 30.70
C GLU A 355 -6.46 21.66 29.90
N TYR A 356 -5.39 22.00 30.61
CA TYR A 356 -4.08 22.29 30.05
C TYR A 356 -3.55 21.12 29.20
N VAL A 357 -2.94 21.48 28.07
CA VAL A 357 -2.42 20.56 27.06
C VAL A 357 -1.49 19.51 27.65
N GLY A 358 -0.55 19.85 28.55
CA GLY A 358 0.38 18.87 29.14
C GLY A 358 -0.28 17.84 30.07
N THR A 359 -1.29 18.25 30.86
CA THR A 359 -2.07 17.35 31.73
C THR A 359 -2.95 16.42 30.89
N LYS A 360 -3.59 16.98 29.87
CA LYS A 360 -4.41 16.24 28.90
C LYS A 360 -3.56 15.35 27.99
N TRP A 361 -2.34 15.74 27.63
CA TRP A 361 -1.38 14.90 26.91
C TRP A 361 -1.04 13.68 27.77
N SER A 362 -0.71 13.91 29.04
CA SER A 362 -0.40 12.81 29.96
C SER A 362 -1.60 11.87 30.18
N ALA A 363 -2.84 12.37 30.21
CA ALA A 363 -4.06 11.59 30.41
C ALA A 363 -4.60 10.91 29.13
N MET A 364 -4.53 11.57 27.97
CA MET A 364 -4.98 11.06 26.67
C MET A 364 -4.01 10.01 26.12
N PHE A 365 -2.71 10.24 26.30
CA PHE A 365 -1.64 9.35 25.88
C PHE A 365 -1.24 8.34 26.98
N GLY A 366 -2.10 8.12 27.99
CA GLY A 366 -2.03 6.94 28.85
C GLY A 366 -2.32 5.63 28.09
N GLY A 367 -2.91 5.73 26.90
CA GLY A 367 -3.12 4.60 25.97
C GLY A 367 -2.90 4.90 24.48
N VAL A 368 -2.82 6.16 24.06
CA VAL A 368 -2.41 6.57 22.69
C VAL A 368 -0.90 6.87 22.70
N GLU A 369 -0.15 6.55 21.64
CA GLU A 369 1.28 6.84 21.56
C GLU A 369 1.55 8.36 21.57
N LYS A 370 2.42 8.84 22.47
CA LYS A 370 2.72 10.28 22.70
C LYS A 370 3.26 11.02 21.47
N TYR A 371 3.78 10.28 20.50
CA TYR A 371 4.32 10.74 19.23
C TYR A 371 4.17 9.61 18.19
N LEU A 372 4.37 9.92 16.92
CA LEU A 372 4.35 8.89 15.86
C LEU A 372 5.64 8.06 15.91
N GLU A 373 5.58 6.86 16.47
CA GLU A 373 6.71 5.93 16.48
C GLU A 373 6.74 5.07 15.20
N GLU A 374 7.84 5.14 14.45
CA GLU A 374 8.10 4.16 13.39
C GLU A 374 8.91 2.98 13.94
N LYS A 375 8.50 1.78 13.58
CA LYS A 375 9.15 0.54 13.98
C LYS A 375 10.42 0.33 13.14
N PRO A 376 11.54 -0.07 13.76
CA PRO A 376 12.73 -0.42 13.00
C PRO A 376 12.50 -1.69 12.18
N TRP A 377 13.09 -1.74 11.00
CA TRP A 377 13.07 -2.91 10.13
C TRP A 377 13.92 -4.01 10.75
N LYS A 378 13.26 -5.12 11.10
CA LYS A 378 13.94 -6.36 11.50
C LYS A 378 14.49 -7.03 10.25
N PHE A 379 15.73 -7.51 10.31
CA PHE A 379 16.35 -8.23 9.18
C PHE A 379 15.57 -9.49 8.81
N SER A 380 15.13 -10.24 9.82
CA SER A 380 14.24 -11.40 9.68
C SER A 380 13.63 -11.70 11.05
N LYS A 381 12.36 -12.10 11.06
CA LYS A 381 11.61 -12.59 12.22
C LYS A 381 12.12 -13.95 12.72
N ALA A 382 12.98 -14.63 11.95
CA ALA A 382 13.50 -15.94 12.30
C ALA A 382 14.35 -15.89 13.57
N ASN A 383 14.34 -16.98 14.32
CA ASN A 383 15.19 -17.14 15.49
C ASN A 383 16.67 -17.14 15.09
N ALA A 384 17.56 -16.86 16.05
CA ALA A 384 19.01 -16.84 15.78
C ALA A 384 19.51 -18.20 15.26
N SER A 385 19.02 -19.29 15.83
CA SER A 385 19.31 -20.67 15.40
C SER A 385 18.82 -20.97 13.98
N GLU A 386 17.58 -20.57 13.66
CA GLU A 386 17.03 -20.73 12.31
C GLU A 386 17.83 -19.95 11.26
N LYS A 387 18.22 -18.70 11.57
CA LYS A 387 19.09 -17.90 10.70
C LYS A 387 20.45 -18.57 10.47
N ALA A 388 21.07 -19.10 11.53
CA ALA A 388 22.33 -19.82 11.43
C ALA A 388 22.20 -21.09 10.59
N MET A 389 21.13 -21.86 10.76
CA MET A 389 20.85 -23.06 9.98
C MET A 389 20.64 -22.75 8.49
N VAL A 390 19.85 -21.72 8.18
CA VAL A 390 19.61 -21.26 6.80
C VAL A 390 20.90 -20.77 6.14
N ALA A 391 21.71 -19.99 6.86
CA ALA A 391 23.02 -19.56 6.39
C ALA A 391 23.97 -20.74 6.16
N GLY A 392 23.98 -21.73 7.07
CA GLY A 392 24.77 -22.95 6.93
C GLY A 392 24.37 -23.80 5.72
N LEU A 393 23.07 -24.05 5.53
CA LEU A 393 22.53 -24.78 4.37
C LEU A 393 22.78 -24.04 3.05
N GLY A 394 22.60 -22.72 3.03
CA GLY A 394 22.96 -21.89 1.89
C GLY A 394 24.45 -21.97 1.59
N GLY A 395 25.30 -21.97 2.62
CA GLY A 395 26.75 -22.03 2.50
C GLY A 395 27.21 -23.38 1.94
N LEU A 396 26.59 -24.45 2.41
CA LEU A 396 26.76 -25.81 1.88
C LEU A 396 26.37 -25.87 0.39
N ASN A 397 25.23 -25.28 0.02
CA ASN A 397 24.80 -25.22 -1.38
C ASN A 397 25.81 -24.45 -2.25
N LEU A 398 26.25 -23.26 -1.81
CA LEU A 398 27.22 -22.46 -2.54
C LEU A 398 28.57 -23.18 -2.69
N PHE A 399 29.05 -23.82 -1.63
CA PHE A 399 30.27 -24.63 -1.65
C PHE A 399 30.14 -25.78 -2.63
N GLY A 400 29.04 -26.53 -2.58
CA GLY A 400 28.76 -27.61 -3.53
C GLY A 400 28.76 -27.12 -4.98
N VAL A 401 28.13 -25.98 -5.27
CA VAL A 401 28.12 -25.40 -6.63
C VAL A 401 29.53 -25.01 -7.09
N ILE A 402 30.37 -24.45 -6.21
CA ILE A 402 31.76 -24.12 -6.53
C ILE A 402 32.57 -25.39 -6.84
N VAL A 403 32.46 -26.42 -6.00
CA VAL A 403 33.14 -27.71 -6.19
C VAL A 403 32.67 -28.38 -7.48
N LEU A 404 31.36 -28.47 -7.70
CA LEU A 404 30.78 -29.01 -8.92
C LEU A 404 31.28 -28.26 -10.16
N GLY A 405 31.37 -26.93 -10.09
CA GLY A 405 31.93 -26.11 -11.15
C GLY A 405 33.37 -26.44 -11.51
N ASN A 406 34.21 -26.68 -10.50
CA ASN A 406 35.59 -27.09 -10.71
C ASN A 406 35.68 -28.51 -11.31
N LEU A 407 34.87 -29.45 -10.82
CA LEU A 407 34.81 -30.83 -11.34
C LEU A 407 34.33 -30.87 -12.78
N LEU A 408 33.29 -30.10 -13.14
CA LEU A 408 32.78 -30.02 -14.51
C LEU A 408 33.79 -29.42 -15.48
N LYS A 409 34.63 -28.45 -15.05
CA LYS A 409 35.70 -27.87 -15.88
C LYS A 409 36.85 -28.82 -16.13
N GLN A 410 37.16 -29.70 -15.18
CA GLN A 410 38.26 -30.66 -15.27
C GLN A 410 37.86 -31.96 -16.00
N MET A 411 36.57 -32.13 -16.32
CA MET A 411 36.06 -33.34 -16.95
C MET A 411 36.34 -33.35 -18.46
N THR A 412 37.11 -34.34 -18.91
CA THR A 412 37.50 -34.55 -20.32
C THR A 412 36.64 -35.60 -21.02
N VAL A 413 35.71 -36.24 -20.31
CA VAL A 413 34.79 -37.27 -20.81
C VAL A 413 33.43 -36.66 -21.12
N THR A 414 32.77 -37.14 -22.17
CA THR A 414 31.39 -36.72 -22.52
C THR A 414 30.43 -37.04 -21.37
N PRO A 415 29.78 -36.03 -20.75
CA PRO A 415 28.91 -36.26 -19.60
C PRO A 415 27.66 -37.04 -20.02
N GLY A 416 27.45 -38.22 -19.44
CA GLY A 416 26.26 -39.05 -19.64
C GLY A 416 25.19 -38.78 -18.57
N GLY A 417 23.91 -38.87 -18.96
CA GLY A 417 22.77 -38.88 -18.03
C GLY A 417 22.65 -37.65 -17.12
N LEU A 418 22.64 -37.89 -15.80
CA LEU A 418 22.45 -36.87 -14.76
C LEU A 418 23.51 -35.75 -14.79
N ILE A 419 24.75 -36.07 -15.19
CA ILE A 419 25.85 -35.09 -15.25
C ILE A 419 25.61 -34.06 -16.36
N SER A 420 25.07 -34.49 -17.50
CA SER A 420 24.71 -33.58 -18.61
C SER A 420 23.58 -32.63 -18.20
N PHE A 421 22.57 -33.14 -17.50
CA PHE A 421 21.46 -32.34 -16.98
C PHE A 421 21.94 -31.29 -15.96
N ALA A 422 22.80 -31.68 -15.02
CA ALA A 422 23.37 -30.76 -14.04
C ALA A 422 24.29 -29.71 -14.69
N ALA A 423 25.08 -30.08 -15.70
CA ALA A 423 25.90 -29.15 -16.46
C ALA A 423 25.06 -28.10 -17.21
N GLN A 424 23.91 -28.50 -17.77
CA GLN A 424 22.99 -27.58 -18.43
C GLN A 424 22.34 -26.60 -17.43
N LEU A 425 22.03 -27.06 -16.21
CA LEU A 425 21.40 -26.24 -15.17
C LEU A 425 22.41 -25.47 -14.32
N TYR A 426 23.70 -25.77 -14.43
CA TYR A 426 24.79 -25.15 -13.68
C TYR A 426 24.76 -23.62 -13.64
N PRO A 427 24.61 -22.87 -14.76
CA PRO A 427 24.55 -21.40 -14.68
C PRO A 427 23.37 -20.91 -13.83
N LEU A 428 22.23 -21.61 -13.85
CA LEU A 428 21.08 -21.29 -13.02
C LEU A 428 21.35 -21.58 -11.55
N LEU A 429 22.02 -22.70 -11.24
CA LEU A 429 22.44 -23.05 -9.87
C LEU A 429 23.45 -22.03 -9.32
N GLN A 430 24.38 -21.56 -10.14
CA GLN A 430 25.33 -20.50 -9.76
C GLN A 430 24.63 -19.18 -9.45
N ILE A 431 23.72 -18.74 -10.32
CA ILE A 431 22.94 -17.52 -10.10
C ILE A 431 22.14 -17.67 -8.81
N TYR A 432 21.44 -18.79 -8.62
CA TYR A 432 20.64 -19.05 -7.43
C TYR A 432 21.48 -19.03 -6.15
N ALA A 433 22.58 -19.79 -6.09
CA ALA A 433 23.44 -19.86 -4.92
C ALA A 433 24.14 -18.51 -4.62
N GLY A 434 24.53 -17.77 -5.66
CA GLY A 434 25.09 -16.42 -5.51
C GLY A 434 24.06 -15.41 -5.01
N SER A 435 22.88 -15.38 -5.62
CA SER A 435 21.78 -14.49 -5.23
C SER A 435 21.28 -14.75 -3.82
N PHE A 436 21.31 -16.01 -3.36
CA PHE A 436 20.92 -16.40 -1.99
C PHE A 436 21.68 -15.62 -0.91
N PHE A 437 22.95 -15.25 -1.16
CA PHE A 437 23.76 -14.43 -0.25
C PHE A 437 23.82 -12.97 -0.67
N ALA A 438 23.90 -12.69 -1.97
CA ALA A 438 24.03 -11.33 -2.48
C ALA A 438 22.82 -10.47 -2.11
N ILE A 439 21.59 -11.01 -2.23
CA ILE A 439 20.35 -10.29 -1.91
C ILE A 439 20.30 -9.90 -0.43
N PRO A 440 20.39 -10.83 0.55
CA PRO A 440 20.34 -10.45 1.96
C PRO A 440 21.53 -9.59 2.40
N LEU A 441 22.72 -9.73 1.81
CA LEU A 441 23.86 -8.85 2.12
C LEU A 441 23.60 -7.41 1.67
N PHE A 442 23.12 -7.23 0.44
CA PHE A 442 22.73 -5.91 -0.06
C PHE A 442 21.59 -5.32 0.76
N ARG A 443 20.56 -6.12 1.08
CA ARG A 443 19.45 -5.72 1.94
C ARG A 443 19.93 -5.30 3.32
N TRP A 444 20.83 -6.03 3.95
CA TRP A 444 21.37 -5.70 5.27
C TRP A 444 22.00 -4.30 5.28
N PHE A 445 22.73 -3.93 4.23
CA PHE A 445 23.31 -2.58 4.11
C PHE A 445 22.23 -1.50 4.01
N LEU A 446 21.21 -1.69 3.16
CA LEU A 446 20.09 -0.76 3.04
C LEU A 446 19.32 -0.63 4.36
N LEU A 447 19.00 -1.75 5.01
CA LEU A 447 18.29 -1.76 6.30
C LEU A 447 19.07 -1.04 7.39
N ARG A 448 20.40 -1.12 7.40
CA ARG A 448 21.23 -0.37 8.36
C ARG A 448 21.08 1.14 8.17
N LYS A 449 21.06 1.61 6.92
CA LYS A 449 20.83 3.03 6.61
C LYS A 449 19.41 3.44 7.01
N THR A 450 18.39 2.72 6.53
CA THR A 450 16.98 2.99 6.82
C THR A 450 16.68 3.01 8.31
N ASN A 451 17.22 2.04 9.08
CA ASN A 451 17.03 2.00 10.53
C ASN A 451 17.71 3.15 11.26
N ASN A 452 18.86 3.63 10.78
CA ASN A 452 19.49 4.81 11.35
C ASN A 452 18.67 6.06 11.08
N ASP A 453 18.09 6.19 9.89
CA ASP A 453 17.22 7.32 9.53
C ASP A 453 15.90 7.28 10.31
N ILE A 454 15.31 6.09 10.52
CA ILE A 454 14.14 5.90 11.41
C ILE A 454 14.48 6.33 12.84
N LYS A 455 15.63 5.91 13.38
CA LYS A 455 16.06 6.30 14.74
C LYS A 455 16.20 7.81 14.87
N LYS A 456 16.76 8.50 13.87
CA LYS A 456 16.87 9.96 13.86
C LYS A 456 15.49 10.63 13.89
N ARG A 457 14.55 10.17 13.04
CA ARG A 457 13.20 10.72 12.96
C ARG A 457 12.40 10.48 14.25
N ASN A 458 12.44 9.26 14.79
CA ASN A 458 11.79 8.96 16.08
C ASN A 458 12.36 9.80 17.21
N LYS A 459 13.70 9.96 17.28
CA LYS A 459 14.33 10.81 18.29
C LYS A 459 13.88 12.27 18.17
N ALA A 460 13.76 12.80 16.96
CA ALA A 460 13.27 14.16 16.75
C ALA A 460 11.82 14.32 17.23
N ARG A 461 10.93 13.36 16.90
CA ARG A 461 9.53 13.37 17.36
C ARG A 461 9.39 13.21 18.86
N GLU A 462 10.23 12.37 19.47
CA GLU A 462 10.30 12.19 20.92
C GLU A 462 10.71 13.49 21.62
N GLN A 463 11.74 14.18 21.10
CA GLN A 463 12.17 15.47 21.65
C GLN A 463 11.07 16.55 21.56
N ARG A 464 10.36 16.63 20.43
CA ARG A 464 9.19 17.53 20.28
C ARG A 464 8.07 17.18 21.26
N ALA A 465 7.81 15.89 21.48
CA ALA A 465 6.82 15.47 22.47
C ALA A 465 7.25 15.81 23.91
N GLN A 466 8.55 15.70 24.23
CA GLN A 466 9.10 16.10 25.52
C GLN A 466 8.97 17.62 25.76
N GLU A 467 9.21 18.44 24.74
CA GLU A 467 9.03 19.89 24.79
C GLU A 467 7.58 20.29 25.14
N LEU A 468 6.59 19.50 24.72
CA LEU A 468 5.17 19.75 25.04
C LEU A 468 4.78 19.30 26.46
N LEU A 469 5.53 18.35 27.04
CA LEU A 469 5.34 17.93 28.43
C LEU A 469 5.94 18.94 29.41
N SER A 470 7.07 19.55 29.05
CA SER A 470 7.73 20.59 29.84
C SER A 470 7.98 21.85 28.99
N PRO A 471 6.93 22.62 28.66
CA PRO A 471 7.06 23.75 27.74
C PRO A 471 7.64 24.97 28.41
N ASP A 472 8.40 25.72 27.62
CA ASP A 472 8.88 27.06 27.95
C ASP A 472 7.73 28.02 28.24
N SER A 473 8.00 29.12 28.96
CA SER A 473 6.95 30.07 29.37
C SER A 473 6.21 30.73 28.19
N SER A 474 6.88 30.92 27.05
CA SER A 474 6.29 31.43 25.80
C SER A 474 5.39 30.39 25.15
N LEU A 475 5.89 29.16 24.97
CA LEU A 475 5.14 28.04 24.41
C LEU A 475 3.91 27.72 25.27
N ARG A 476 4.05 27.72 26.60
CA ARG A 476 2.92 27.51 27.51
C ARG A 476 1.81 28.55 27.31
N ARG A 477 2.15 29.82 27.09
CA ARG A 477 1.19 30.89 26.79
C ARG A 477 0.51 30.65 25.43
N LYS A 478 1.28 30.31 24.40
CA LYS A 478 0.79 29.95 23.06
C LYS A 478 -0.23 28.80 23.12
N LEU A 479 0.10 27.75 23.87
CA LEU A 479 -0.79 26.60 24.08
C LEU A 479 -2.08 26.97 24.80
N LEU A 480 -2.03 27.84 25.82
CA LEU A 480 -3.22 28.30 26.54
C LEU A 480 -4.12 29.17 25.64
N SER A 481 -3.53 30.08 24.88
CA SER A 481 -4.24 30.91 23.87
C SER A 481 -5.02 30.03 22.88
N ALA A 482 -4.38 28.97 22.35
CA ALA A 482 -5.04 27.99 21.49
C ALA A 482 -6.22 27.27 22.17
N ARG A 483 -6.17 27.05 23.49
CA ARG A 483 -7.28 26.45 24.24
C ARG A 483 -8.43 27.42 24.46
N ASP A 484 -8.14 28.70 24.64
CA ASP A 484 -9.17 29.73 24.81
C ASP A 484 -9.96 29.95 23.51
N MET A 485 -9.27 29.85 22.36
CA MET A 485 -9.89 29.92 21.03
C MET A 485 -10.62 28.63 20.63
N ALA A 486 -10.36 27.51 21.31
CA ALA A 486 -10.96 26.23 20.97
C ALA A 486 -12.46 26.21 21.27
N GLN A 487 -13.24 25.87 20.25
CA GLN A 487 -14.69 25.75 20.36
C GLN A 487 -15.12 24.38 19.84
N ARG A 488 -16.00 23.72 20.60
CA ARG A 488 -16.62 22.47 20.15
C ARG A 488 -18.13 22.68 20.12
N LYS A 489 -18.73 22.56 18.94
CA LYS A 489 -20.17 22.59 18.77
C LYS A 489 -20.68 21.17 18.58
N VAL A 490 -21.55 20.74 19.49
CA VAL A 490 -22.25 19.45 19.37
C VAL A 490 -23.62 19.76 18.82
N ILE A 491 -23.94 19.22 17.64
CA ILE A 491 -25.22 19.48 16.98
C ILE A 491 -26.29 18.59 17.61
N THR A 492 -27.17 19.21 18.39
CA THR A 492 -28.28 18.52 19.05
C THR A 492 -29.42 18.26 18.05
N PRO A 493 -30.31 17.30 18.32
CA PRO A 493 -31.49 17.08 17.48
C PRO A 493 -32.45 18.27 17.43
N GLU A 494 -32.39 19.16 18.42
CA GLU A 494 -33.23 20.35 18.54
C GLU A 494 -32.82 21.46 17.56
N GLU A 495 -31.54 21.50 17.15
CA GLU A 495 -30.99 22.45 16.19
C GLU A 495 -31.22 22.03 14.71
N ILE A 496 -31.86 20.89 14.46
CA ILE A 496 -32.11 20.38 13.10
C ILE A 496 -33.31 21.12 12.49
N VAL A 497 -33.06 21.75 11.33
CA VAL A 497 -34.05 22.48 10.55
C VAL A 497 -34.69 21.61 9.48
N TYR A 498 -33.87 20.83 8.78
CA TYR A 498 -34.29 20.08 7.60
C TYR A 498 -33.83 18.63 7.67
N THR A 499 -34.68 17.71 7.22
CA THR A 499 -34.33 16.30 7.05
C THR A 499 -34.78 15.81 5.68
N THR A 500 -33.96 15.00 5.02
CA THR A 500 -34.34 14.38 3.74
C THR A 500 -35.22 13.13 3.90
N GLU A 501 -35.45 12.66 5.12
CA GLU A 501 -36.34 11.51 5.37
C GLU A 501 -37.83 11.88 5.21
N LYS A 502 -38.19 13.12 5.54
CA LYS A 502 -39.57 13.61 5.47
C LYS A 502 -39.80 14.42 4.21
N ASP A 503 -41.03 14.43 3.69
CA ASP A 503 -41.37 15.32 2.60
C ASP A 503 -41.34 16.78 3.07
N ILE A 504 -41.04 17.72 2.18
CA ILE A 504 -40.90 19.16 2.48
C ILE A 504 -42.21 19.70 3.11
N LEU A 505 -43.35 19.15 2.70
CA LEU A 505 -44.68 19.54 3.18
C LEU A 505 -44.96 19.08 4.62
N GLU A 506 -44.26 18.05 5.11
CA GLU A 506 -44.37 17.56 6.50
C GLU A 506 -43.35 18.25 7.43
N GLN A 507 -42.45 19.05 6.85
CA GLN A 507 -41.43 19.81 7.56
C GLN A 507 -41.99 21.20 7.84
N ASP A 508 -42.87 21.31 8.84
CA ASP A 508 -43.46 22.56 9.35
C ASP A 508 -42.42 23.46 10.03
N TYR A 509 -41.43 23.92 9.25
CA TYR A 509 -40.37 24.83 9.67
C TYR A 509 -40.96 26.20 10.07
N GLU A 510 -41.83 26.75 9.22
CA GLU A 510 -42.44 28.06 9.45
C GLU A 510 -43.28 28.08 10.73
N VAL A 511 -43.96 26.99 11.07
CA VAL A 511 -44.81 26.91 12.28
C VAL A 511 -43.97 26.94 13.56
N LYS A 512 -42.86 26.17 13.61
CA LYS A 512 -41.98 26.15 14.79
C LYS A 512 -41.22 27.46 14.98
N GLU A 513 -40.74 28.07 13.91
CA GLU A 513 -40.05 29.37 13.98
C GLU A 513 -41.03 30.48 14.37
N TRP A 514 -42.26 30.43 13.86
CA TRP A 514 -43.35 31.33 14.25
C TRP A 514 -43.73 31.19 15.73
N GLU A 515 -43.91 29.96 16.24
CA GLU A 515 -44.17 29.72 17.66
C GLU A 515 -43.01 30.18 18.57
N ARG A 516 -41.75 30.00 18.15
CA ARG A 516 -40.58 30.46 18.90
C ARG A 516 -40.58 31.98 19.03
N ARG A 517 -40.75 32.68 17.90
CA ARG A 517 -40.84 34.15 17.88
C ARG A 517 -42.05 34.67 18.64
N PHE A 518 -43.17 33.97 18.58
CA PHE A 518 -44.38 34.33 19.32
C PHE A 518 -44.14 34.24 20.83
N LYS A 519 -43.45 33.19 21.31
CA LYS A 519 -43.07 33.06 22.73
C LYS A 519 -42.04 34.09 23.19
N GLU A 520 -41.08 34.45 22.35
CA GLU A 520 -40.13 35.54 22.65
C GLU A 520 -40.88 36.87 22.83
N LEU A 521 -41.84 37.17 21.96
CA LEU A 521 -42.70 38.36 22.04
C LEU A 521 -43.71 38.35 23.21
N GLU A 522 -44.14 37.18 23.68
CA GLU A 522 -44.95 37.05 24.91
C GLU A 522 -44.14 37.21 26.20
N SER A 523 -42.81 37.05 26.11
CA SER A 523 -41.89 37.12 27.24
C SER A 523 -41.21 38.48 27.45
N GLU A 524 -41.28 39.36 26.45
CA GLU A 524 -40.98 40.81 26.53
C GLU A 524 -42.20 41.60 26.99
#